data_AF-A0A0F9GPM8-F1
#
_entry.id   AF-A0A0F9GPM8-F1
#
_cell.length_a   1.000
_cell.length_b   1.000
_cell.length_c   1.000
_cell.angle_alpha   90.00
_cell.angle_beta   90.00
_cell.angle_gamma   90.00
#
_symmetry.space_group_name_H-M   'P 1'
#
loop_
_entity.id
_entity.type
_entity.pdbx_description
1 polymer ?
#
loop_
_entity_poly.entity_id
_entity_poly.type
_entity_poly.pdbx_seq_one_letter_code
_entity_poly.pdbx_strand_id
1 'polypeptide(L)'
;PQTIRCTDTYSIQNHAVIKELYKRHGKELIFGGVVVGVASLEPVQRQRMAMMAANIIANGLGAEGAILTKVYGGMPHADLALTAEACESLGIKTALFIMLWHSIGSIADEVYFNSDSLDAIINVGQICERFILSKADRILGGPGDTRISNPDFVQKADDQSIDIEAFLLAGVIGMLGDTNTIAVEY
;
A
#
# COMPACT_ATOMS: atom_id res chain seq x y z
N PRO A 1 -1.23 -10.82 21.04
CA PRO A 1 0.02 -10.57 20.28
C PRO A 1 -0.27 -9.64 19.09
N GLN A 2 0.10 -8.36 19.21
CA GLN A 2 -0.05 -7.39 18.13
C GLN A 2 1.08 -7.64 17.12
N THR A 3 0.76 -8.33 16.04
CA THR A 3 1.63 -8.40 14.86
C THR A 3 1.85 -6.96 14.39
N ILE A 4 3.11 -6.52 14.24
CA ILE A 4 3.43 -5.25 13.60
C ILE A 4 2.91 -5.37 12.16
N ARG A 5 1.77 -4.72 11.90
CA ARG A 5 1.15 -4.71 10.58
C ARG A 5 1.88 -3.67 9.71
N CYS A 6 1.82 -3.83 8.38
CA CYS A 6 2.53 -3.08 7.32
C CYS A 6 2.59 -1.54 7.40
N THR A 7 2.03 -0.88 8.41
CA THR A 7 2.15 0.56 8.59
C THR A 7 2.10 0.93 10.07
N ASP A 8 3.04 1.76 10.48
CA ASP A 8 3.21 2.30 11.81
C ASP A 8 3.20 3.84 11.80
N THR A 9 3.11 4.46 12.99
CA THR A 9 3.06 5.92 13.13
C THR A 9 4.31 6.61 12.58
N TYR A 10 5.49 6.00 12.70
CA TYR A 10 6.71 6.56 12.16
C TYR A 10 6.62 6.59 10.63
N SER A 11 6.20 5.52 9.98
CA SER A 11 6.04 5.46 8.51
C SER A 11 5.01 6.47 7.98
N ILE A 12 3.89 6.67 8.68
CA ILE A 12 2.90 7.71 8.33
C ILE A 12 3.51 9.12 8.44
N GLN A 13 4.24 9.40 9.53
CA GLN A 13 4.91 10.70 9.71
C GLN A 13 6.09 10.91 8.76
N ASN A 14 6.64 9.82 8.22
CA ASN A 14 7.82 9.82 7.35
C ASN A 14 7.50 9.44 5.90
N HIS A 15 6.24 9.63 5.47
CA HIS A 15 5.72 9.20 4.18
C HIS A 15 6.63 9.60 3.00
N ALA A 16 7.14 8.60 2.28
CA ALA A 16 8.18 8.79 1.26
C ALA A 16 7.68 9.60 0.05
N VAL A 17 6.49 9.31 -0.47
CA VAL A 17 5.87 10.11 -1.55
C VAL A 17 5.75 11.59 -1.16
N ILE A 18 5.22 11.89 0.03
CA ILE A 18 5.06 13.27 0.49
C ILE A 18 6.43 13.97 0.59
N LYS A 19 7.44 13.30 1.16
CA LYS A 19 8.80 13.84 1.24
C LYS A 19 9.38 14.15 -0.14
N GLU A 20 9.17 13.27 -1.11
CA GLU A 20 9.67 13.46 -2.47
C GLU A 20 8.95 14.62 -3.19
N LEU A 21 7.63 14.75 -3.02
CA LEU A 21 6.87 15.89 -3.54
C LEU A 21 7.36 17.21 -2.94
N TYR A 22 7.66 17.26 -1.64
CA TYR A 22 8.24 18.44 -1.00
C TYR A 22 9.63 18.80 -1.55
N LYS A 23 10.49 17.83 -1.88
CA LYS A 23 11.82 18.14 -2.45
C LYS A 23 11.75 18.82 -3.81
N ARG A 24 10.72 18.46 -4.59
CA ARG A 24 10.45 18.97 -5.96
C ARG A 24 9.57 20.22 -5.96
N HIS A 25 8.93 20.53 -4.84
CA HIS A 25 8.09 21.70 -4.68
C HIS A 25 8.84 23.00 -4.96
N GLY A 26 8.25 23.88 -5.78
CA GLY A 26 8.82 25.17 -6.16
C GLY A 26 9.96 25.07 -7.18
N LYS A 27 10.23 23.86 -7.71
CA LYS A 27 11.27 23.60 -8.72
C LYS A 27 10.68 22.94 -9.96
N GLU A 28 10.08 21.77 -9.77
CA GLU A 28 9.51 20.96 -10.85
C GLU A 28 7.98 20.95 -10.79
N LEU A 29 7.41 21.13 -9.59
CA LEU A 29 5.96 21.09 -9.35
C LEU A 29 5.56 21.98 -8.18
N ILE A 30 4.26 22.22 -8.03
CA ILE A 30 3.66 22.80 -6.84
C ILE A 30 2.94 21.70 -6.07
N PHE A 31 3.41 21.40 -4.85
CA PHE A 31 2.75 20.44 -3.98
C PHE A 31 1.63 21.16 -3.22
N GLY A 32 0.38 20.99 -3.68
CA GLY A 32 -0.78 21.68 -3.14
C GLY A 32 -1.23 21.20 -1.76
N GLY A 33 -0.93 19.95 -1.40
CA GLY A 33 -1.25 19.41 -0.07
C GLY A 33 -1.63 17.93 -0.09
N VAL A 34 -2.24 17.47 1.00
CA VAL A 34 -2.67 16.08 1.21
C VAL A 34 -4.15 16.06 1.54
N VAL A 35 -4.89 15.17 0.89
CA VAL A 35 -6.29 14.85 1.24
C VAL A 35 -6.30 13.44 1.83
N VAL A 36 -6.77 13.33 3.07
CA VAL A 36 -6.85 12.04 3.78
C VAL A 36 -8.27 11.51 3.68
N GLY A 37 -8.41 10.32 3.08
CA GLY A 37 -9.66 9.57 3.02
C GLY A 37 -9.68 8.38 3.98
N VAL A 38 -10.88 7.93 4.33
CA VAL A 38 -11.10 6.68 5.06
C VAL A 38 -11.85 5.73 4.12
N ALA A 39 -11.35 4.50 3.95
CA ALA A 39 -12.03 3.51 3.12
C ALA A 39 -13.38 3.12 3.76
N SER A 40 -14.42 2.98 2.94
CA SER A 40 -15.74 2.55 3.40
C SER A 40 -16.06 1.16 2.90
N LEU A 41 -16.69 0.35 3.75
CA LEU A 41 -17.26 -0.93 3.33
C LEU A 41 -18.58 -0.73 2.57
N GLU A 42 -19.28 0.38 2.80
CA GLU A 42 -20.58 0.65 2.21
C GLU A 42 -20.46 1.36 0.85
N PRO A 43 -21.05 0.81 -0.24
CA PRO A 43 -20.84 1.31 -1.61
C PRO A 43 -21.28 2.76 -1.83
N VAL A 44 -22.45 3.15 -1.33
CA VAL A 44 -22.97 4.51 -1.47
C VAL A 44 -22.05 5.51 -0.78
N GLN A 45 -21.55 5.13 0.40
CA GLN A 45 -20.63 5.95 1.16
C GLN A 45 -19.27 6.09 0.47
N ARG A 46 -18.78 5.01 -0.13
CA ARG A 46 -17.54 5.01 -0.93
C ARG A 46 -17.62 5.99 -2.09
N GLN A 47 -18.68 5.93 -2.89
CA GLN A 47 -18.89 6.85 -4.01
C GLN A 47 -18.93 8.31 -3.54
N ARG A 48 -19.65 8.56 -2.44
CA ARG A 48 -19.76 9.91 -1.87
C ARG A 48 -18.39 10.45 -1.43
N MET A 49 -17.58 9.65 -0.75
CA MET A 49 -16.26 10.06 -0.30
C MET A 49 -15.29 10.29 -1.47
N ALA A 50 -15.33 9.44 -2.50
CA ALA A 50 -14.56 9.63 -3.72
C ALA A 50 -14.85 10.99 -4.38
N MET A 51 -16.13 11.33 -4.54
CA MET A 51 -16.54 12.63 -5.10
C MET A 51 -16.10 13.82 -4.22
N MET A 52 -16.21 13.69 -2.89
CA MET A 52 -15.77 14.73 -1.96
C MET A 52 -14.26 14.94 -2.04
N ALA A 53 -13.47 13.85 -2.05
CA ALA A 53 -12.02 13.92 -2.17
C ALA A 53 -11.61 14.56 -3.51
N ALA A 54 -12.18 14.10 -4.63
CA ALA A 54 -11.92 14.67 -5.95
C ALA A 54 -12.27 16.17 -6.01
N ASN A 55 -13.38 16.60 -5.42
CA ASN A 55 -13.74 18.01 -5.35
C ASN A 55 -12.77 18.85 -4.52
N ILE A 56 -12.28 18.32 -3.39
CA ILE A 56 -11.24 19.00 -2.58
C ILE A 56 -9.95 19.12 -3.38
N ILE A 57 -9.53 18.06 -4.08
CA ILE A 57 -8.33 18.06 -4.91
C ILE A 57 -8.45 19.08 -6.06
N ALA A 58 -9.56 19.04 -6.79
CA ALA A 58 -9.79 19.90 -7.96
C ALA A 58 -9.98 21.36 -7.57
N ASN A 59 -10.95 21.63 -6.68
CA ASN A 59 -11.44 22.98 -6.42
C ASN A 59 -10.88 23.57 -5.14
N GLY A 60 -10.56 22.73 -4.14
CA GLY A 60 -9.97 23.19 -2.89
C GLY A 60 -8.48 23.46 -3.03
N LEU A 61 -7.74 22.54 -3.64
CA LEU A 61 -6.29 22.65 -3.85
C LEU A 61 -5.91 23.21 -5.22
N GLY A 62 -6.81 23.18 -6.21
CA GLY A 62 -6.49 23.61 -7.58
C GLY A 62 -5.48 22.69 -8.26
N ALA A 63 -5.43 21.40 -7.88
CA ALA A 63 -4.40 20.49 -8.35
C ALA A 63 -4.68 19.99 -9.77
N GLU A 64 -3.62 19.86 -10.58
CA GLU A 64 -3.68 19.29 -11.94
C GLU A 64 -3.35 17.79 -11.95
N GLY A 65 -2.80 17.27 -10.84
CA GLY A 65 -2.51 15.86 -10.67
C GLY A 65 -2.59 15.39 -9.22
N ALA A 66 -2.84 14.10 -9.03
CA ALA A 66 -2.95 13.44 -7.74
C ALA A 66 -2.25 12.08 -7.74
N ILE A 67 -1.46 11.82 -6.69
CA ILE A 67 -0.93 10.48 -6.39
C ILE A 67 -1.79 9.89 -5.29
N LEU A 68 -2.42 8.75 -5.57
CA LEU A 68 -3.31 8.06 -4.64
C LEU A 68 -2.56 6.88 -4.02
N THR A 69 -2.42 6.93 -2.70
CA THR A 69 -1.87 5.83 -1.88
C THR A 69 -2.91 5.36 -0.88
N LYS A 70 -2.75 4.14 -0.38
CA LYS A 70 -3.60 3.53 0.65
C LYS A 70 -2.80 2.59 1.51
N VAL A 71 -3.33 2.19 2.65
CA VAL A 71 -2.71 1.17 3.50
C VAL A 71 -3.54 -0.11 3.43
N TYR A 72 -2.86 -1.27 3.41
CA TYR A 72 -3.45 -2.63 3.31
C TYR A 72 -4.15 -2.94 1.99
N GLY A 73 -4.26 -4.23 1.64
CA GLY A 73 -4.96 -4.71 0.44
C GLY A 73 -6.49 -4.83 0.61
N GLY A 74 -7.14 -5.43 -0.38
CA GLY A 74 -8.57 -5.76 -0.34
C GLY A 74 -9.50 -4.64 -0.86
N MET A 75 -10.67 -4.49 -0.25
CA MET A 75 -11.71 -3.55 -0.70
C MET A 75 -11.26 -2.08 -0.89
N PRO A 76 -10.28 -1.53 -0.14
CA PRO A 76 -9.77 -0.18 -0.36
C PRO A 76 -9.24 0.10 -1.78
N HIS A 77 -8.99 -0.94 -2.60
CA HIS A 77 -8.71 -0.78 -4.02
C HIS A 77 -9.87 -0.12 -4.77
N ALA A 78 -11.11 -0.47 -4.45
CA ALA A 78 -12.28 0.14 -5.05
C ALA A 78 -12.42 1.61 -4.61
N ASP A 79 -12.12 1.94 -3.35
CA ASP A 79 -12.13 3.32 -2.85
C ASP A 79 -11.11 4.18 -3.61
N LEU A 80 -9.91 3.64 -3.84
CA LEU A 80 -8.83 4.28 -4.57
C LEU A 80 -9.21 4.51 -6.05
N ALA A 81 -9.74 3.49 -6.71
CA ALA A 81 -10.17 3.57 -8.11
C ALA A 81 -11.30 4.58 -8.33
N LEU A 82 -12.37 4.53 -7.52
CA LEU A 82 -13.48 5.47 -7.63
C LEU A 82 -13.05 6.92 -7.37
N THR A 83 -12.11 7.12 -6.45
CA THR A 83 -11.55 8.45 -6.19
C THR A 83 -10.74 8.94 -7.39
N ALA A 84 -9.93 8.07 -8.00
CA ALA A 84 -9.16 8.42 -9.19
C ALA A 84 -10.05 8.70 -10.40
N GLU A 85 -11.07 7.89 -10.66
CA GLU A 85 -12.05 8.14 -11.74
C GLU A 85 -12.77 9.47 -11.53
N ALA A 86 -13.16 9.78 -10.29
CA ALA A 86 -13.76 11.06 -9.97
C ALA A 86 -12.79 12.23 -10.24
N CYS A 87 -11.50 12.06 -9.93
CA CYS A 87 -10.45 13.04 -10.25
C CYS A 87 -10.26 13.23 -11.76
N GLU A 88 -10.10 12.14 -12.52
CA GLU A 88 -9.96 12.17 -13.99
C GLU A 88 -11.18 12.81 -14.66
N SER A 89 -12.39 12.58 -14.14
CA SER A 89 -13.62 13.22 -14.65
C SER A 89 -13.63 14.74 -14.48
N LEU A 90 -12.83 15.26 -13.54
CA LEU A 90 -12.63 16.69 -13.30
C LEU A 90 -11.36 17.24 -13.98
N GLY A 91 -10.67 16.42 -14.79
CA GLY A 91 -9.45 16.81 -15.51
C GLY A 91 -8.16 16.71 -14.69
N ILE A 92 -8.18 16.06 -13.52
CA ILE A 92 -7.00 15.84 -12.68
C ILE A 92 -6.35 14.52 -13.09
N LYS A 93 -5.06 14.53 -13.42
CA LYS A 93 -4.31 13.31 -13.74
C LYS A 93 -3.95 12.49 -12.52
N THR A 94 -4.11 11.18 -12.60
CA THR A 94 -3.99 10.29 -11.44
C THR A 94 -2.91 9.23 -11.61
N ALA A 95 -2.20 8.94 -10.51
CA ALA A 95 -1.30 7.79 -10.40
C ALA A 95 -1.66 7.00 -9.14
N LEU A 96 -1.83 5.69 -9.27
CA LEU A 96 -2.47 4.84 -8.27
C LEU A 96 -1.51 3.77 -7.76
N PHE A 97 -1.32 3.71 -6.44
CA PHE A 97 -0.52 2.65 -5.84
C PHE A 97 -1.45 1.49 -5.44
N ILE A 98 -1.12 0.29 -5.90
CA ILE A 98 -1.82 -0.95 -5.57
C ILE A 98 -0.83 -1.99 -5.02
N MET A 99 -1.33 -2.95 -4.26
CA MET A 99 -0.61 -4.18 -3.90
C MET A 99 -1.52 -5.36 -4.25
N LEU A 100 -0.94 -6.51 -4.53
CA LEU A 100 -1.72 -7.72 -4.77
C LEU A 100 -1.76 -8.58 -3.48
N TRP A 101 -2.89 -9.24 -3.27
CA TRP A 101 -3.41 -10.17 -2.27
C TRP A 101 -3.89 -11.46 -2.97
N HIS A 102 -2.98 -12.24 -3.55
CA HIS A 102 -3.32 -13.56 -4.09
C HIS A 102 -2.20 -14.54 -3.79
N SER A 103 -2.54 -15.63 -3.11
CA SER A 103 -1.64 -16.78 -2.98
C SER A 103 -1.69 -17.67 -4.22
N ILE A 104 -2.84 -17.73 -4.89
CA ILE A 104 -3.12 -18.54 -6.08
C ILE A 104 -4.10 -17.76 -6.96
N GLY A 105 -3.73 -17.45 -8.20
CA GLY A 105 -4.58 -16.67 -9.12
C GLY A 105 -3.78 -15.81 -10.09
N SER A 106 -4.48 -14.99 -10.86
CA SER A 106 -3.91 -14.00 -11.75
C SER A 106 -4.09 -12.58 -11.18
N ILE A 107 -3.29 -11.63 -11.67
CA ILE A 107 -3.43 -10.21 -11.32
C ILE A 107 -4.87 -9.71 -11.57
N ALA A 108 -5.53 -10.25 -12.60
CA ALA A 108 -6.90 -9.86 -12.97
C ALA A 108 -7.95 -10.22 -11.91
N ASP A 109 -7.67 -11.21 -11.04
CA ASP A 109 -8.61 -11.64 -9.99
C ASP A 109 -8.69 -10.63 -8.83
N GLU A 110 -7.81 -9.64 -8.82
CA GLU A 110 -7.57 -8.74 -7.70
C GLU A 110 -7.70 -7.26 -8.02
N VAL A 111 -7.42 -6.87 -9.26
CA VAL A 111 -7.69 -5.52 -9.70
C VAL A 111 -9.21 -5.39 -9.87
N TYR A 112 -9.89 -4.97 -8.80
CA TYR A 112 -11.36 -4.81 -8.73
C TYR A 112 -11.92 -3.68 -9.62
N PHE A 113 -11.11 -3.13 -10.51
CA PHE A 113 -11.47 -2.05 -11.40
C PHE A 113 -10.76 -2.22 -12.74
N ASN A 114 -11.43 -1.84 -13.80
CA ASN A 114 -10.86 -1.84 -15.14
C ASN A 114 -11.45 -0.64 -15.86
N SER A 115 -10.75 0.48 -15.78
CA SER A 115 -11.21 1.77 -16.26
C SER A 115 -10.16 2.34 -17.19
N ASP A 116 -10.56 2.66 -18.41
CA ASP A 116 -9.68 3.23 -19.43
C ASP A 116 -9.09 4.58 -19.00
N SER A 117 -9.72 5.25 -18.04
CA SER A 117 -9.22 6.51 -17.46
C SER A 117 -8.06 6.32 -16.48
N LEU A 118 -7.84 5.11 -15.99
CA LEU A 118 -6.83 4.79 -14.99
C LEU A 118 -5.64 4.08 -15.65
N ASP A 119 -4.75 4.87 -16.26
CA ASP A 119 -3.64 4.37 -17.09
C ASP A 119 -2.27 4.34 -16.38
N ALA A 120 -2.16 4.94 -15.18
CA ALA A 120 -0.94 4.96 -14.38
C ALA A 120 -1.10 4.20 -13.05
N ILE A 121 -1.04 2.87 -13.11
CA ILE A 121 -1.15 1.98 -11.96
C ILE A 121 0.23 1.43 -11.58
N ILE A 122 0.65 1.66 -10.34
CA ILE A 122 1.91 1.19 -9.76
C ILE A 122 1.62 0.05 -8.79
N ASN A 123 2.06 -1.16 -9.14
CA ASN A 123 2.05 -2.30 -8.21
C ASN A 123 3.31 -2.28 -7.34
N VAL A 124 3.13 -2.18 -6.02
CA VAL A 124 4.25 -2.14 -5.05
C VAL A 124 4.59 -3.48 -4.43
N GLY A 125 3.93 -4.57 -4.84
CA GLY A 125 4.28 -5.92 -4.40
C GLY A 125 3.10 -6.87 -4.27
N GLN A 126 3.43 -8.14 -4.08
CA GLN A 126 2.48 -9.23 -3.82
C GLN A 126 2.63 -9.68 -2.37
N ILE A 127 1.58 -9.50 -1.57
CA ILE A 127 1.64 -9.74 -0.11
C ILE A 127 1.72 -11.24 0.24
N CYS A 128 1.20 -12.11 -0.63
CA CYS A 128 1.21 -13.55 -0.43
C CYS A 128 2.43 -14.21 -1.10
N GLU A 129 3.35 -13.41 -1.65
CA GLU A 129 4.62 -13.92 -2.14
C GLU A 129 5.37 -14.57 -0.97
N ARG A 130 5.89 -15.78 -1.19
CA ARG A 130 6.58 -16.52 -0.14
C ARG A 130 8.08 -16.36 -0.25
N PHE A 131 8.70 -16.15 0.89
CA PHE A 131 10.14 -16.07 1.06
C PHE A 131 10.59 -17.21 1.96
N ILE A 132 11.72 -17.82 1.59
CA ILE A 132 12.40 -18.81 2.42
C ILE A 132 13.58 -18.10 3.08
N LEU A 133 13.46 -17.83 4.37
CA LEU A 133 14.54 -17.26 5.16
C LEU A 133 15.38 -18.36 5.79
N SER A 134 16.69 -18.15 5.83
CA SER A 134 17.60 -18.98 6.61
C SER A 134 17.40 -18.74 8.11
N LYS A 135 17.92 -19.66 8.92
CA LYS A 135 17.96 -19.51 10.37
C LYS A 135 18.53 -18.15 10.78
N ALA A 136 17.82 -17.43 11.65
CA ALA A 136 18.32 -16.19 12.21
C ALA A 136 19.49 -16.46 13.18
N ASP A 137 20.59 -15.70 13.04
CA ASP A 137 21.71 -15.72 13.99
C ASP A 137 21.29 -15.24 15.39
N ARG A 138 20.31 -14.33 15.43
CA ARG A 138 19.80 -13.72 16.65
C ARG A 138 18.29 -13.51 16.57
N ILE A 139 17.59 -13.97 17.60
CA ILE A 139 16.14 -13.80 17.75
C ILE A 139 15.88 -12.66 18.74
N LEU A 140 15.05 -11.70 18.33
CA LEU A 140 14.62 -10.56 19.14
C LEU A 140 13.10 -10.62 19.31
N GLY A 141 12.59 -10.18 20.47
CA GLY A 141 11.15 -10.09 20.71
C GLY A 141 10.45 -11.39 21.14
N GLY A 142 11.19 -12.47 21.39
CA GLY A 142 10.64 -13.73 21.91
C GLY A 142 11.70 -14.84 22.04
N PRO A 143 11.37 -15.97 22.68
CA PRO A 143 12.21 -17.17 22.69
C PRO A 143 12.27 -17.85 21.31
N GLY A 144 13.24 -18.73 21.10
CA GLY A 144 13.42 -19.44 19.83
C GLY A 144 12.22 -20.30 19.40
N ASP A 145 11.49 -20.85 20.38
CA ASP A 145 10.30 -21.65 20.13
C ASP A 145 9.04 -20.82 19.80
N THR A 146 9.17 -19.49 19.63
CA THR A 146 8.09 -18.61 19.20
C THR A 146 7.55 -19.08 17.86
N ARG A 147 6.25 -19.39 17.82
CA ARG A 147 5.57 -19.81 16.59
C ARG A 147 5.51 -18.66 15.58
N ILE A 148 5.99 -18.91 14.37
CA ILE A 148 5.82 -18.00 13.23
C ILE A 148 4.59 -18.45 12.43
N SER A 149 3.78 -17.48 11.99
CA SER A 149 2.56 -17.76 11.23
C SER A 149 2.90 -18.42 9.91
N ASN A 150 2.31 -19.58 9.66
CA ASN A 150 2.31 -20.29 8.38
C ASN A 150 0.99 -21.09 8.29
N PRO A 151 0.24 -21.00 7.18
CA PRO A 151 -1.05 -21.68 7.06
C PRO A 151 -0.93 -23.19 6.83
N ASP A 152 0.20 -23.66 6.29
CA ASP A 152 0.35 -25.03 5.79
C ASP A 152 0.96 -25.97 6.85
N PHE A 153 1.84 -25.45 7.71
CA PHE A 153 2.52 -26.24 8.74
C PHE A 153 2.92 -25.40 9.96
N VAL A 154 3.40 -26.07 11.00
CA VAL A 154 3.92 -25.42 12.21
C VAL A 154 5.40 -25.18 12.04
N GLN A 155 5.83 -23.94 12.23
CA GLN A 155 7.24 -23.53 12.26
C GLN A 155 7.50 -22.58 13.44
N LYS A 156 8.77 -22.46 13.82
CA LYS A 156 9.26 -21.67 14.96
C LYS A 156 10.38 -20.73 14.52
N ALA A 157 10.66 -19.72 15.35
CA ALA A 157 11.67 -18.72 15.07
C ALA A 157 13.12 -19.27 15.02
N ASP A 158 13.39 -20.42 15.65
CA ASP A 158 14.71 -21.07 15.66
C ASP A 158 14.89 -22.20 14.62
N ASP A 159 13.89 -22.43 13.78
CA ASP A 159 13.96 -23.43 12.71
C ASP A 159 15.07 -23.09 11.69
N GLN A 160 15.61 -24.12 11.04
CA GLN A 160 16.70 -23.96 10.08
C GLN A 160 16.29 -23.16 8.83
N SER A 161 15.00 -23.18 8.53
CA SER A 161 14.38 -22.53 7.39
C SER A 161 13.00 -22.05 7.83
N ILE A 162 12.68 -20.81 7.50
CA ILE A 162 11.38 -20.19 7.81
C ILE A 162 10.73 -19.84 6.48
N ASP A 163 9.55 -20.41 6.23
CA ASP A 163 8.75 -20.11 5.05
C ASP A 163 7.66 -19.10 5.43
N ILE A 164 7.74 -17.90 4.89
CA ILE A 164 6.97 -16.74 5.34
C ILE A 164 6.44 -15.92 4.18
N GLU A 165 5.19 -15.46 4.30
CA GLU A 165 4.57 -14.56 3.33
C GLU A 165 5.10 -13.12 3.48
N ALA A 166 5.22 -12.41 2.36
CA ALA A 166 5.73 -11.05 2.25
C ALA A 166 5.07 -10.07 3.22
N PHE A 167 3.76 -10.24 3.49
CA PHE A 167 3.02 -9.37 4.40
C PHE A 167 3.53 -9.40 5.85
N LEU A 168 4.24 -10.47 6.25
CA LEU A 168 4.83 -10.61 7.58
C LEU A 168 6.26 -10.07 7.64
N LEU A 169 6.84 -9.69 6.50
CA LEU A 169 8.17 -9.14 6.40
C LEU A 169 8.11 -7.62 6.35
N ALA A 170 8.72 -6.99 7.35
CA ALA A 170 8.76 -5.54 7.43
C ALA A 170 9.47 -4.95 6.20
N GLY A 171 8.81 -3.96 5.58
CA GLY A 171 9.35 -3.15 4.49
C GLY A 171 9.53 -3.86 3.14
N VAL A 172 9.05 -5.09 2.98
CA VAL A 172 8.92 -5.73 1.66
C VAL A 172 7.83 -5.04 0.82
N ILE A 173 6.78 -4.52 1.47
CA ILE A 173 5.65 -3.86 0.79
C ILE A 173 5.43 -2.47 1.38
N GLY A 174 5.80 -1.45 0.61
CA GLY A 174 5.77 -0.04 1.00
C GLY A 174 4.76 0.77 0.21
N MET A 175 3.50 0.80 0.68
CA MET A 175 2.45 1.60 0.01
C MET A 175 2.63 3.12 0.14
N LEU A 176 3.53 3.56 1.02
CA LEU A 176 3.84 4.97 1.22
C LEU A 176 5.02 5.44 0.34
N GLY A 177 5.51 4.56 -0.54
CA GLY A 177 6.62 4.80 -1.47
C GLY A 177 8.01 4.48 -0.89
N ASP A 178 8.06 3.75 0.22
CA ASP A 178 9.27 3.37 0.96
C ASP A 178 9.71 1.95 0.61
N THR A 179 10.47 1.79 -0.48
CA THR A 179 10.95 0.49 -0.96
C THR A 179 12.38 0.15 -0.50
N ASN A 180 13.06 1.04 0.24
CA ASN A 180 14.49 0.90 0.55
C ASN A 180 14.78 0.23 1.91
N THR A 181 13.77 -0.27 2.61
CA THR A 181 13.94 -0.94 3.92
C THR A 181 13.46 -2.38 3.84
N ILE A 182 14.02 -3.18 2.94
CA ILE A 182 13.59 -4.56 2.73
C ILE A 182 14.36 -5.45 3.70
N ALA A 183 13.65 -6.26 4.50
CA ALA A 183 14.27 -7.26 5.40
C ALA A 183 14.81 -8.49 4.65
N VAL A 184 14.85 -8.46 3.32
CA VAL A 184 15.28 -9.54 2.43
C VAL A 184 16.17 -8.94 1.35
N GLU A 185 17.36 -9.51 1.16
CA GLU A 185 18.17 -9.27 -0.03
C GLU A 185 17.72 -10.24 -1.13
N TYR A 186 17.52 -9.73 -2.35
CA TYR A 186 17.18 -10.51 -3.55
C TYR A 186 18.40 -11.27 -4.09
#